data_AF-A0A7W3J5K6-F1
#
_entry.id   AF-A0A7W3J5K6-F1
#
_cell.length_a   1.000
_cell.length_b   1.000
_cell.length_c   1.000
_cell.angle_alpha   90.00
_cell.angle_beta   90.00
_cell.angle_gamma   90.00
#
_symmetry.space_group_name_H-M   'P 1'
#
loop_
_entity.id
_entity.type
_entity.pdbx_description
1 polymer ?
#
loop_
_entity_poly.entity_id
_entity_poly.type
_entity_poly.pdbx_seq_one_letter_code
_entity_poly.pdbx_strand_id
1 'polypeptide(L)'
;MRDVLDWFMWAMPKSDWSSFIPDLIVGVMTGAVVGLVLLMVERRVAEGRRRVEVRLRRRRIVQPLLLVLQRPEYARNFDTVSPINRKWQRALSIIEGSELDSWHELEPTDLTSALLRFRSAIWDLREDADDLGQAIARWRAIHERVEGASEFATARILGANEQYLRERFPTARVASPVVVDSDRMRENRLVKRHERKHRKAARRVDRMAGVVLDELVELIRDGKASRGIANAS
;
A
#
# COMPACT_ATOMS: atom_id res chain seq x y z
N MET A 1 35.89 10.89 -81.60
CA MET A 1 35.07 10.52 -80.42
C MET A 1 35.87 9.74 -79.36
N ARG A 2 37.20 9.94 -79.27
CA ARG A 2 38.04 9.38 -78.19
C ARG A 2 38.68 10.47 -77.31
N ASP A 3 38.72 11.71 -77.78
CA ASP A 3 39.49 12.79 -77.12
C ASP A 3 38.76 13.49 -75.95
N VAL A 4 37.44 13.34 -75.83
CA VAL A 4 36.64 14.01 -74.78
C VAL A 4 36.70 13.26 -73.44
N LEU A 5 36.90 11.93 -73.48
CA LEU A 5 37.00 11.09 -72.28
C LEU A 5 38.37 11.18 -71.61
N ASP A 6 39.44 11.36 -72.39
CA ASP A 6 40.81 11.51 -71.86
C ASP A 6 40.99 12.86 -71.15
N TRP A 7 40.35 13.93 -71.64
CA TRP A 7 40.35 15.23 -70.96
C TRP A 7 39.60 15.18 -69.62
N PHE A 8 38.49 14.45 -69.56
CA PHE A 8 37.70 14.31 -68.33
C PHE A 8 38.41 13.46 -67.26
N MET A 9 39.19 12.45 -67.67
CA MET A 9 39.97 11.63 -66.73
C MET A 9 41.27 12.30 -66.24
N TRP A 10 41.84 13.25 -67.00
CA TRP A 10 43.01 14.02 -66.56
C TRP A 10 42.65 15.15 -65.58
N ALA A 11 41.44 15.70 -65.66
CA ALA A 11 40.97 16.78 -64.79
C ALA A 11 40.35 16.32 -63.46
N MET A 12 40.24 15.00 -63.21
CA MET A 12 39.88 14.54 -61.88
C MET A 12 41.11 14.67 -60.96
N PRO A 13 41.10 15.56 -59.96
CA PRO A 13 42.12 15.51 -58.93
C PRO A 13 42.05 14.10 -58.35
N LYS A 14 43.19 13.40 -58.31
CA LYS A 14 43.35 12.19 -57.50
C LYS A 14 43.02 12.63 -56.08
N SER A 15 41.74 12.55 -55.72
CA SER A 15 41.28 12.95 -54.41
C SER A 15 41.88 11.93 -53.48
N ASP A 16 42.93 12.34 -52.78
CA ASP A 16 43.60 11.50 -51.80
C ASP A 16 42.62 11.24 -50.65
N TRP A 17 41.83 10.16 -50.79
CA TRP A 17 40.92 9.63 -49.77
C TRP A 17 41.66 9.16 -48.50
N SER A 18 42.99 9.17 -48.52
CA SER A 18 43.87 8.76 -47.44
C SER A 18 43.77 9.66 -46.20
N SER A 19 43.35 10.92 -46.33
CA SER A 19 43.08 11.81 -45.19
C SER A 19 41.63 11.73 -44.70
N PHE A 20 40.69 11.38 -45.58
CA PHE A 20 39.26 11.34 -45.26
C PHE A 20 38.86 10.08 -44.47
N ILE A 21 39.46 8.92 -44.78
CA ILE A 21 39.16 7.65 -44.08
C ILE A 21 39.61 7.70 -42.61
N PRO A 22 40.84 8.16 -42.27
CA PRO A 22 41.25 8.33 -40.87
C PRO A 22 40.36 9.32 -40.10
N ASP A 23 40.03 10.47 -40.70
CA ASP A 23 39.17 11.47 -40.05
C ASP A 23 37.75 10.96 -39.82
N LEU A 24 37.20 10.16 -40.75
CA LEU A 24 35.89 9.52 -40.59
C LEU A 24 35.92 8.46 -39.48
N ILE A 25 36.97 7.63 -39.42
CA ILE A 25 37.14 6.63 -38.36
C ILE A 25 37.27 7.33 -37.00
N VAL A 26 38.05 8.41 -36.91
CA VAL A 26 38.19 9.22 -35.70
C VAL A 26 36.84 9.83 -35.30
N GLY A 27 36.07 10.37 -36.26
CA GLY A 27 34.73 10.91 -36.01
C GLY A 27 33.76 9.87 -35.46
N VAL A 28 33.72 8.67 -36.06
CA VAL A 28 32.86 7.56 -35.62
C VAL A 28 33.29 7.05 -34.24
N MET A 29 34.59 6.88 -34.00
CA MET A 29 35.11 6.43 -32.71
C MET A 29 34.87 7.46 -31.60
N THR A 30 35.07 8.75 -31.91
CA THR A 30 34.80 9.84 -30.96
C THR A 30 33.31 9.92 -30.65
N GLY A 31 32.44 9.83 -31.66
CA GLY A 31 31.00 9.76 -31.47
C GLY A 31 30.55 8.56 -30.63
N ALA A 32 31.13 7.38 -30.86
CA ALA A 32 30.84 6.18 -30.10
C ALA A 32 31.30 6.29 -28.63
N VAL A 33 32.48 6.84 -28.38
CA VAL A 33 33.01 7.04 -27.02
C VAL A 33 32.18 8.09 -26.27
N VAL A 34 31.89 9.24 -26.89
CA VAL A 34 31.04 10.28 -26.28
C VAL A 34 29.63 9.74 -26.00
N GLY A 35 29.05 9.00 -26.95
CA GLY A 35 27.76 8.33 -26.77
C GLY A 35 27.78 7.34 -25.61
N LEU A 36 28.82 6.52 -25.48
CA LEU A 36 28.99 5.56 -24.38
C LEU A 36 29.12 6.26 -23.02
N VAL A 37 29.91 7.34 -22.96
CA VAL A 37 30.10 8.14 -21.74
C VAL A 37 28.80 8.81 -21.31
N LEU A 38 28.06 9.42 -22.24
CA LEU A 38 26.74 10.00 -21.96
C LEU A 38 25.77 8.92 -21.45
N LEU A 39 25.74 7.76 -22.08
CA LEU A 39 24.87 6.64 -21.68
C LEU A 39 25.24 6.13 -20.27
N MET A 40 26.53 6.03 -19.95
CA MET A 40 26.98 5.68 -18.60
C MET A 40 26.60 6.76 -17.57
N VAL A 41 26.76 8.04 -17.88
CA VAL A 41 26.40 9.14 -16.99
C VAL A 41 24.89 9.18 -16.76
N GLU A 42 24.09 9.05 -17.81
CA GLU A 42 22.62 8.98 -17.71
C GLU A 42 22.17 7.79 -16.86
N ARG A 43 22.74 6.60 -17.07
CA ARG A 43 22.45 5.43 -16.22
C ARG A 43 22.80 5.69 -14.77
N ARG A 44 23.97 6.29 -14.50
CA ARG A 44 24.44 6.55 -13.13
C ARG A 44 23.62 7.63 -12.43
N VAL A 45 23.22 8.68 -13.14
CA VAL A 45 22.32 9.73 -12.63
C VAL A 45 20.91 9.17 -12.41
N ALA A 46 20.40 8.32 -13.31
CA ALA A 46 19.11 7.66 -13.16
C ALA A 46 19.11 6.73 -11.92
N GLU A 47 20.16 5.96 -11.70
CA GLU A 47 20.34 5.15 -10.48
C GLU A 47 20.42 6.02 -9.21
N GLY A 48 21.15 7.14 -9.26
CA GLY A 48 21.25 8.08 -8.14
C GLY A 48 19.89 8.69 -7.76
N ARG A 49 19.12 9.14 -8.76
CA ARG A 49 17.77 9.69 -8.56
C ARG A 49 16.82 8.63 -7.99
N ARG A 50 16.87 7.40 -8.51
CA ARG A 50 16.08 6.26 -7.99
C ARG A 50 16.35 6.01 -6.50
N ARG A 51 17.62 5.99 -6.08
CA ARG A 51 17.97 5.77 -4.66
C ARG A 51 17.48 6.89 -3.73
N VAL A 52 17.54 8.14 -4.18
CA VAL A 52 17.05 9.29 -3.40
C VAL A 52 15.53 9.24 -3.28
N GLU A 53 14.84 8.92 -4.37
CA GLU A 53 13.39 8.80 -4.40
C GLU A 53 12.88 7.70 -3.48
N VAL A 54 13.49 6.51 -3.52
CA VAL A 54 13.12 5.40 -2.62
C VAL A 54 13.37 5.77 -1.14
N ARG A 55 14.47 6.47 -0.82
CA ARG A 55 14.73 6.94 0.56
C ARG A 55 13.67 7.91 1.06
N LEU A 56 13.20 8.82 0.21
CA LEU A 56 12.14 9.77 0.56
C LEU A 56 10.80 9.05 0.77
N ARG A 57 10.44 8.11 -0.12
CA ARG A 57 9.23 7.28 0.00
C ARG A 57 9.23 6.44 1.27
N ARG A 58 10.35 5.78 1.58
CA ARG A 58 10.56 5.02 2.83
C ARG A 58 10.30 5.90 4.06
N ARG A 59 10.83 7.13 4.11
CA ARG A 59 10.60 8.04 5.25
C ARG A 59 9.14 8.45 5.41
N ARG A 60 8.42 8.71 4.31
CA ARG A 60 7.01 9.12 4.34
C ARG A 60 6.08 8.04 4.90
N ILE A 61 6.42 6.76 4.71
CA ILE A 61 5.59 5.64 5.16
C ILE A 61 5.97 5.18 6.56
N VAL A 62 7.28 4.94 6.78
CA VAL A 62 7.77 4.19 7.94
C VAL A 62 7.38 4.86 9.26
N GLN A 63 7.66 6.17 9.40
CA GLN A 63 7.47 6.85 10.68
C GLN A 63 5.98 7.06 11.00
N PRO A 64 5.13 7.57 10.09
CA PRO A 64 3.70 7.72 10.38
C PRO A 64 3.01 6.38 10.63
N LEU A 65 3.36 5.35 9.85
CA LEU A 65 2.73 4.04 9.99
C LEU A 65 3.13 3.36 11.30
N LEU A 66 4.39 3.44 11.70
CA LEU A 66 4.85 2.94 13.01
C LEU A 66 4.04 3.59 14.16
N LEU A 67 3.87 4.92 14.12
CA LEU A 67 3.10 5.64 15.13
C LEU A 67 1.63 5.24 15.16
N VAL A 68 1.02 4.93 14.00
CA VAL A 68 -0.37 4.46 13.93
C VAL A 68 -0.49 3.04 14.47
N LEU A 69 0.42 2.14 14.08
CA LEU A 69 0.36 0.73 14.47
C LEU A 69 0.62 0.52 15.97
N GLN A 70 1.55 1.28 16.56
CA GLN A 70 1.88 1.23 17.98
C GLN A 70 0.78 1.78 18.90
N ARG A 71 -0.14 2.61 18.41
CA ARG A 71 -1.22 3.15 19.24
C ARG A 71 -2.22 2.04 19.58
N PRO A 72 -2.53 1.82 20.88
CA PRO A 72 -3.62 0.94 21.25
C PRO A 72 -4.96 1.57 20.85
N GLU A 73 -5.95 0.73 20.56
CA GLU A 73 -7.29 1.18 20.18
C GLU A 73 -8.03 1.68 21.42
N TYR A 74 -7.93 2.98 21.73
CA TYR A 74 -8.51 3.53 22.95
C TYR A 74 -10.05 3.64 22.93
N ALA A 75 -10.69 3.61 21.75
CA ALA A 75 -12.15 3.66 21.63
C ALA A 75 -12.61 2.80 20.45
N ARG A 76 -13.10 1.59 20.71
CA ARG A 76 -13.84 0.82 19.71
C ARG A 76 -15.24 1.44 19.59
N ASN A 77 -15.61 1.79 18.37
CA ASN A 77 -16.98 2.16 18.06
C ASN A 77 -17.80 0.88 17.90
N PHE A 78 -18.93 0.79 18.60
CA PHE A 78 -19.85 -0.35 18.55
C PHE A 78 -21.19 0.01 17.89
N ASP A 79 -21.37 1.27 17.46
CA ASP A 79 -22.62 1.73 16.87
C ASP A 79 -22.78 1.24 15.41
N THR A 80 -21.68 1.16 14.65
CA THR A 80 -21.73 0.76 13.24
C THR A 80 -20.58 -0.19 12.88
N VAL A 81 -20.89 -1.19 12.04
CA VAL A 81 -19.90 -2.12 11.48
C VAL A 81 -19.05 -1.43 10.41
N SER A 82 -19.67 -0.54 9.64
CA SER A 82 -19.03 0.30 8.63
C SER A 82 -19.21 1.78 9.01
N PRO A 83 -18.19 2.63 8.83
CA PRO A 83 -16.89 2.31 8.25
C PRO A 83 -15.91 1.67 9.24
N ILE A 84 -14.88 0.97 8.72
CA ILE A 84 -13.81 0.32 9.52
C ILE A 84 -13.18 1.28 10.54
N ASN A 85 -12.54 0.74 11.58
CA ASN A 85 -11.91 1.54 12.63
C ASN A 85 -10.97 2.63 12.07
N ARG A 86 -11.03 3.85 12.65
CA ARG A 86 -10.17 5.01 12.37
C ARG A 86 -8.68 4.65 12.30
N LYS A 87 -8.20 3.70 13.13
CA LYS A 87 -6.82 3.21 13.08
C LYS A 87 -6.47 2.67 11.69
N TRP A 88 -7.29 1.77 11.16
CA TRP A 88 -7.08 1.13 9.87
C TRP A 88 -7.32 2.07 8.70
N GLN A 89 -8.29 2.98 8.80
CA GLN A 89 -8.48 4.04 7.81
C GLN A 89 -7.22 4.92 7.68
N ARG A 90 -6.63 5.29 8.81
CA ARG A 90 -5.41 6.13 8.82
C ARG A 90 -4.19 5.36 8.32
N ALA A 91 -4.07 4.08 8.65
CA ALA A 91 -3.02 3.24 8.10
C ALA A 91 -3.15 3.12 6.58
N LEU A 92 -4.37 2.89 6.08
CA LEU A 92 -4.66 2.78 4.66
C LEU A 92 -4.34 4.09 3.92
N SER A 93 -4.75 5.25 4.45
CA SER A 93 -4.47 6.53 3.81
C SER A 93 -2.98 6.86 3.72
N ILE A 94 -2.18 6.45 4.72
CA ILE A 94 -0.72 6.58 4.68
C ILE A 94 -0.16 5.70 3.55
N ILE A 95 -0.63 4.46 3.44
CA ILE A 95 -0.14 3.51 2.44
C ILE A 95 -0.52 3.97 1.02
N GLU A 96 -1.77 4.37 0.80
CA GLU A 96 -2.26 4.80 -0.51
C GLU A 96 -1.63 6.11 -0.98
N GLY A 97 -1.40 7.05 -0.05
CA GLY A 97 -0.73 8.32 -0.35
C GLY A 97 0.77 8.21 -0.64
N SER A 98 1.33 7.00 -0.70
CA SER A 98 2.77 6.76 -0.73
C SER A 98 3.32 6.06 -1.97
N GLU A 99 2.47 5.79 -2.96
CA GLU A 99 2.84 5.08 -4.20
C GLU A 99 3.55 3.74 -3.92
N LEU A 100 2.97 2.97 -2.98
CA LEU A 100 3.55 1.70 -2.53
C LEU A 100 3.84 0.73 -3.68
N ASP A 101 2.98 0.67 -4.69
CA ASP A 101 3.17 -0.21 -5.85
C ASP A 101 4.44 0.15 -6.62
N SER A 102 4.61 1.44 -6.95
CA SER A 102 5.83 1.96 -7.59
C SER A 102 7.07 1.76 -6.72
N TRP A 103 6.95 1.86 -5.40
CA TRP A 103 8.06 1.55 -4.49
C TRP A 103 8.42 0.06 -4.53
N HIS A 104 7.44 -0.84 -4.49
CA HIS A 104 7.67 -2.28 -4.55
C HIS A 104 8.30 -2.72 -5.88
N GLU A 105 7.89 -2.13 -7.00
CA GLU A 105 8.48 -2.40 -8.32
C GLU A 105 9.95 -1.95 -8.41
N LEU A 106 10.29 -0.82 -7.79
CA LEU A 106 11.66 -0.29 -7.81
C LEU A 106 12.59 -1.00 -6.80
N GLU A 107 12.07 -1.32 -5.61
CA GLU A 107 12.82 -1.96 -4.52
C GLU A 107 11.92 -2.95 -3.76
N PRO A 108 11.77 -4.18 -4.29
CA PRO A 108 11.01 -5.21 -3.60
C PRO A 108 11.76 -5.64 -2.34
N THR A 109 11.10 -5.52 -1.20
CA THR A 109 11.62 -5.87 0.13
C THR A 109 10.51 -6.57 0.92
N ASP A 110 10.89 -7.26 1.99
CA ASP A 110 9.91 -7.91 2.88
C ASP A 110 8.91 -6.90 3.44
N LEU A 111 9.36 -5.68 3.77
CA LEU A 111 8.50 -4.58 4.16
C LEU A 111 7.50 -4.18 3.06
N THR A 112 7.95 -3.95 1.81
CA THR A 112 7.01 -3.53 0.74
C THR A 112 5.99 -4.63 0.44
N SER A 113 6.40 -5.90 0.47
CA SER A 113 5.49 -7.05 0.36
C SER A 113 4.53 -7.19 1.56
N ALA A 114 5.00 -6.93 2.79
CA ALA A 114 4.16 -6.92 3.98
C ALA A 114 3.11 -5.80 3.93
N LEU A 115 3.50 -4.61 3.49
CA LEU A 115 2.60 -3.47 3.31
C LEU A 115 1.52 -3.73 2.25
N LEU A 116 1.87 -4.36 1.13
CA LEU A 116 0.89 -4.73 0.10
C LEU A 116 -0.14 -5.73 0.63
N ARG A 117 0.31 -6.76 1.36
CA ARG A 117 -0.56 -7.74 2.01
C ARG A 117 -1.43 -7.10 3.09
N PHE A 118 -0.88 -6.18 3.86
CA PHE A 118 -1.61 -5.44 4.88
C PHE A 118 -2.68 -4.54 4.27
N ARG A 119 -2.35 -3.78 3.21
CA ARG A 119 -3.30 -2.97 2.44
C ARG A 119 -4.46 -3.83 1.93
N SER A 120 -4.17 -4.97 1.29
CA SER A 120 -5.19 -5.90 0.80
C SER A 120 -6.06 -6.43 1.95
N ALA A 121 -5.48 -6.78 3.10
CA ALA A 121 -6.26 -7.23 4.25
C ALA A 121 -7.22 -6.14 4.79
N ILE A 122 -6.83 -4.86 4.77
CA ILE A 122 -7.70 -3.75 5.17
C ILE A 122 -8.86 -3.58 4.17
N TRP A 123 -8.59 -3.71 2.87
CA TRP A 123 -9.62 -3.70 1.84
C TRP A 123 -10.62 -4.85 2.01
N ASP A 124 -10.14 -6.07 2.21
CA ASP A 124 -10.99 -7.24 2.52
C ASP A 124 -11.87 -6.98 3.75
N LEU A 125 -11.29 -6.39 4.81
CA LEU A 125 -12.03 -6.05 6.03
C LEU A 125 -13.13 -5.02 5.75
N ARG A 126 -12.85 -4.01 4.93
CA ARG A 126 -13.83 -2.98 4.55
C ARG A 126 -14.98 -3.59 3.77
N GLU A 127 -14.68 -4.41 2.77
CA GLU A 127 -15.70 -5.11 1.97
C GLU A 127 -16.56 -6.02 2.86
N ASP A 128 -15.94 -6.85 3.70
CA ASP A 128 -16.67 -7.74 4.63
C ASP A 128 -17.50 -6.96 5.67
N ALA A 129 -17.05 -5.76 6.08
CA ALA A 129 -17.79 -4.87 6.97
C ALA A 129 -19.03 -4.26 6.30
N ASP A 130 -18.89 -3.82 5.03
CA ASP A 130 -20.00 -3.30 4.22
C ASP A 130 -21.04 -4.40 3.96
N ASP A 131 -20.59 -5.60 3.61
CA ASP A 131 -21.41 -6.80 3.44
C ASP A 131 -22.24 -7.14 4.70
N LEU A 132 -21.59 -7.11 5.87
CA LEU A 132 -22.24 -7.34 7.15
C LEU A 132 -23.23 -6.21 7.49
N GLY A 133 -22.85 -4.96 7.25
CA GLY A 133 -23.74 -3.81 7.41
C GLY A 133 -25.01 -3.92 6.56
N GLN A 134 -24.86 -4.34 5.29
CA GLN A 134 -26.00 -4.60 4.40
C GLN A 134 -26.87 -5.76 4.89
N ALA A 135 -26.27 -6.86 5.38
CA ALA A 135 -27.02 -7.98 5.93
C ALA A 135 -27.86 -7.56 7.15
N ILE A 136 -27.29 -6.76 8.04
CA ILE A 136 -27.98 -6.19 9.22
C ILE A 136 -29.11 -5.26 8.77
N ALA A 137 -28.85 -4.34 7.83
CA ALA A 137 -29.85 -3.41 7.33
C ALA A 137 -31.03 -4.13 6.64
N ARG A 138 -30.76 -5.19 5.86
CA ARG A 138 -31.81 -6.03 5.25
C ARG A 138 -32.64 -6.76 6.29
N TRP A 139 -31.98 -7.33 7.31
CA TRP A 139 -32.71 -7.99 8.40
C TRP A 139 -33.60 -6.98 9.12
N ARG A 140 -33.05 -5.81 9.45
CA ARG A 140 -33.76 -4.71 10.11
C ARG A 140 -35.03 -4.32 9.36
N ALA A 141 -34.92 -4.09 8.05
CA ALA A 141 -36.04 -3.66 7.21
C ALA A 141 -37.22 -4.65 7.17
N ILE A 142 -36.97 -5.94 7.40
CA ILE A 142 -38.00 -6.99 7.28
C ILE A 142 -38.50 -7.45 8.66
N HIS A 143 -37.61 -7.49 9.65
CA HIS A 143 -37.83 -8.22 10.88
C HIS A 143 -37.77 -7.38 12.15
N GLU A 144 -37.23 -6.16 12.12
CA GLU A 144 -37.13 -5.34 13.33
C GLU A 144 -38.53 -4.97 13.83
N ARG A 145 -38.87 -5.48 15.02
CA ARG A 145 -40.15 -5.17 15.69
C ARG A 145 -39.97 -4.22 16.86
N VAL A 146 -38.75 -4.12 17.37
CA VAL A 146 -38.41 -3.32 18.54
C VAL A 146 -37.27 -2.38 18.18
N GLU A 147 -37.50 -1.09 18.37
CA GLU A 147 -36.47 -0.06 18.16
C GLU A 147 -35.26 -0.32 19.08
N GLY A 148 -34.05 -0.22 18.53
CA GLY A 148 -32.82 -0.48 19.29
C GLY A 148 -32.33 -1.93 19.23
N ALA A 149 -33.12 -2.88 18.72
CA ALA A 149 -32.73 -4.29 18.66
C ALA A 149 -31.57 -4.53 17.70
N SER A 150 -31.59 -3.91 16.52
CA SER A 150 -30.51 -4.03 15.54
C SER A 150 -29.23 -3.33 16.02
N GLU A 151 -29.34 -2.18 16.69
CA GLU A 151 -28.21 -1.46 17.28
C GLU A 151 -27.58 -2.27 18.44
N PHE A 152 -28.40 -2.84 19.34
CA PHE A 152 -27.92 -3.70 20.43
C PHE A 152 -27.21 -4.95 19.91
N ALA A 153 -27.80 -5.60 18.90
CA ALA A 153 -27.24 -6.78 18.29
C ALA A 153 -25.92 -6.48 17.54
N THR A 154 -25.85 -5.32 16.87
CA THR A 154 -24.64 -4.83 16.21
C THR A 154 -23.51 -4.61 17.22
N ALA A 155 -23.80 -3.96 18.34
CA ALA A 155 -22.82 -3.76 19.40
C ALA A 155 -22.27 -5.10 19.94
N ARG A 156 -23.14 -6.09 20.14
CA ARG A 156 -22.72 -7.45 20.55
C ARG A 156 -21.87 -8.16 19.49
N ILE A 157 -22.23 -8.04 18.21
CA ILE A 157 -21.45 -8.61 17.08
C ILE A 157 -20.04 -8.01 17.05
N LEU A 158 -19.92 -6.70 17.32
CA LEU A 158 -18.65 -5.98 17.38
C LEU A 158 -17.87 -6.23 18.69
N GLY A 159 -18.43 -7.02 19.62
CA GLY A 159 -17.76 -7.41 20.85
C GLY A 159 -17.84 -6.37 21.97
N ALA A 160 -18.87 -5.53 21.98
CA ALA A 160 -19.17 -4.67 23.12
C ALA A 160 -19.29 -5.51 24.40
N ASN A 161 -18.70 -5.02 25.49
CA ASN A 161 -18.80 -5.66 26.79
C ASN A 161 -20.16 -5.35 27.44
N GLU A 162 -20.53 -6.14 28.46
CA GLU A 162 -21.80 -5.97 29.18
C GLU A 162 -21.93 -4.58 29.83
N GLN A 163 -20.83 -3.98 30.28
CA GLN A 163 -20.85 -2.65 30.86
C GLN A 163 -21.27 -1.60 29.83
N TYR A 164 -20.67 -1.59 28.64
CA TYR A 164 -21.01 -0.70 27.53
C TYR A 164 -22.47 -0.88 27.12
N LEU A 165 -22.94 -2.12 27.03
CA LEU A 165 -24.33 -2.41 26.67
C LEU A 165 -25.31 -1.84 27.70
N ARG A 166 -25.01 -1.95 29.00
CA ARG A 166 -25.85 -1.39 30.07
C ARG A 166 -25.85 0.15 30.08
N GLU A 167 -24.70 0.76 29.84
CA GLU A 167 -24.57 2.22 29.79
C GLU A 167 -25.28 2.81 28.56
N ARG A 168 -25.14 2.16 27.40
CA ARG A 168 -25.69 2.62 26.12
C ARG A 168 -27.18 2.33 25.97
N PHE A 169 -27.62 1.18 26.47
CA PHE A 169 -29.00 0.74 26.44
C PHE A 169 -29.48 0.55 27.89
N PRO A 170 -29.91 1.63 28.57
CA PRO A 170 -30.40 1.52 29.94
C PRO A 170 -31.62 0.60 30.01
N THR A 171 -31.75 -0.11 31.12
CA THR A 171 -32.66 -1.25 31.40
C THR A 171 -34.14 -1.07 31.03
N ALA A 172 -34.62 0.15 30.80
CA ALA A 172 -35.97 0.41 30.26
C ALA A 172 -36.12 0.07 28.76
N ARG A 173 -35.00 0.00 28.01
CA ARG A 173 -34.94 -0.40 26.59
C ARG A 173 -34.32 -1.78 26.37
N VAL A 174 -33.69 -2.40 27.37
CA VAL A 174 -33.25 -3.81 27.34
C VAL A 174 -34.33 -4.71 27.93
N ALA A 175 -35.59 -4.36 27.68
CA ALA A 175 -36.68 -5.28 27.96
C ALA A 175 -36.40 -6.59 27.19
N SER A 176 -36.80 -7.73 27.76
CA SER A 176 -36.70 -9.07 27.14
C SER A 176 -36.92 -9.06 25.60
N PRO A 177 -37.87 -8.29 25.03
CA PRO A 177 -38.05 -8.18 23.58
C PRO A 177 -36.82 -7.71 22.77
N VAL A 178 -36.03 -6.74 23.24
CA VAL A 178 -34.83 -6.25 22.52
C VAL A 178 -33.76 -7.33 22.46
N VAL A 179 -33.56 -8.05 23.57
CA VAL A 179 -32.59 -9.15 23.64
C VAL A 179 -33.03 -10.30 22.72
N VAL A 180 -34.30 -10.67 22.75
CA VAL A 180 -34.87 -11.73 21.91
C VAL A 180 -34.75 -11.39 20.42
N ASP A 181 -35.11 -10.17 20.02
CA ASP A 181 -35.05 -9.77 18.60
C ASP A 181 -33.59 -9.63 18.13
N SER A 182 -32.70 -9.15 19.01
CA SER A 182 -31.24 -9.17 18.79
C SER A 182 -30.72 -10.58 18.55
N ASP A 183 -31.10 -11.54 19.40
CA ASP A 183 -30.64 -12.92 19.28
C ASP A 183 -31.17 -13.57 17.99
N ARG A 184 -32.40 -13.26 17.58
CA ARG A 184 -32.93 -13.68 16.26
C ARG A 184 -32.13 -13.11 15.09
N MET A 185 -31.72 -11.84 15.16
CA MET A 185 -30.85 -11.24 14.13
C MET A 185 -29.51 -11.96 14.07
N ARG A 186 -28.87 -12.18 15.23
CA ARG A 186 -27.61 -12.92 15.32
C ARG A 186 -27.75 -14.37 14.91
N GLU A 187 -28.93 -14.94 14.97
CA GLU A 187 -29.21 -16.29 14.50
C GLU A 187 -29.46 -16.41 13.00
N ASN A 188 -29.80 -15.30 12.34
CA ASN A 188 -30.02 -15.25 10.90
C ASN A 188 -28.79 -15.75 10.12
N ARG A 189 -29.03 -16.65 9.17
CA ARG A 189 -27.98 -17.31 8.39
C ARG A 189 -27.08 -16.33 7.61
N LEU A 190 -27.65 -15.26 7.04
CA LEU A 190 -26.89 -14.27 6.30
C LEU A 190 -26.01 -13.46 7.25
N VAL A 191 -26.59 -12.94 8.35
CA VAL A 191 -25.86 -12.18 9.37
C VAL A 191 -24.70 -13.02 9.93
N LYS A 192 -24.95 -14.28 10.34
CA LYS A 192 -23.92 -15.22 10.81
C LYS A 192 -22.79 -15.42 9.81
N ARG A 193 -23.12 -15.54 8.52
CA ARG A 193 -22.13 -15.77 7.46
C ARG A 193 -21.19 -14.57 7.33
N HIS A 194 -21.74 -13.37 7.19
CA HIS A 194 -20.95 -12.15 7.02
C HIS A 194 -20.23 -11.77 8.32
N GLU A 195 -20.82 -12.03 9.48
CA GLU A 195 -20.15 -11.86 10.78
C GLU A 195 -18.87 -12.71 10.87
N ARG A 196 -18.94 -13.99 10.48
CA ARG A 196 -17.77 -14.88 10.49
C ARG A 196 -16.67 -14.41 9.54
N LYS A 197 -17.05 -13.95 8.34
CA LYS A 197 -16.12 -13.38 7.36
C LYS A 197 -15.44 -12.13 7.92
N HIS A 198 -16.22 -11.16 8.38
CA HIS A 198 -15.75 -9.94 9.01
C HIS A 198 -14.79 -10.23 10.19
N ARG A 199 -15.13 -11.16 11.09
CA ARG A 199 -14.22 -11.57 12.18
C ARG A 199 -12.92 -12.18 11.68
N LYS A 200 -12.97 -12.97 10.60
CA LYS A 200 -11.78 -13.58 9.98
C LYS A 200 -10.90 -12.51 9.31
N ALA A 201 -11.50 -11.53 8.64
CA ALA A 201 -10.81 -10.40 8.04
C ALA A 201 -10.17 -9.50 9.11
N ALA A 202 -10.88 -9.17 10.18
CA ALA A 202 -10.34 -8.37 11.28
C ALA A 202 -9.10 -9.02 11.90
N ARG A 203 -9.16 -10.33 12.21
CA ARG A 203 -7.99 -11.08 12.69
C ARG A 203 -6.84 -11.13 11.68
N ARG A 204 -7.15 -11.09 10.37
CA ARG A 204 -6.12 -11.05 9.33
C ARG A 204 -5.41 -9.69 9.32
N VAL A 205 -6.17 -8.60 9.41
CA VAL A 205 -5.62 -7.24 9.55
C VAL A 205 -4.72 -7.15 10.77
N ASP A 206 -5.17 -7.64 11.94
CA ASP A 206 -4.36 -7.63 13.16
C ASP A 206 -3.04 -8.40 13.01
N ARG A 207 -3.09 -9.60 12.40
CA ARG A 207 -1.87 -10.38 12.13
C ARG A 207 -0.93 -9.66 11.18
N MET A 208 -1.45 -9.09 10.09
CA MET A 208 -0.64 -8.36 9.11
C MET A 208 -0.08 -7.06 9.68
N ALA A 209 -0.82 -6.38 10.57
CA ALA A 209 -0.32 -5.24 11.32
C ALA A 209 0.88 -5.62 12.20
N GLY A 210 0.85 -6.80 12.84
CA GLY A 210 1.99 -7.35 13.58
C GLY A 210 3.22 -7.57 12.70
N VAL A 211 3.05 -8.25 11.56
CA VAL A 211 4.13 -8.47 10.58
C VAL A 211 4.73 -7.15 10.11
N VAL A 212 3.89 -6.18 9.70
CA VAL A 212 4.38 -4.86 9.27
C VAL A 212 5.10 -4.14 10.40
N LEU A 213 4.61 -4.23 11.64
CA LEU A 213 5.27 -3.60 12.79
C LEU A 213 6.67 -4.19 13.03
N ASP A 214 6.82 -5.50 12.94
CA ASP A 214 8.11 -6.18 13.09
C ASP A 214 9.11 -5.73 12.01
N GLU A 215 8.68 -5.74 10.74
CA GLU A 215 9.48 -5.25 9.61
C GLU A 215 9.90 -3.78 9.77
N LEU A 216 8.99 -2.91 10.23
CA LEU A 216 9.29 -1.50 10.47
C LEU A 216 10.32 -1.31 11.59
N VAL A 217 10.26 -2.14 12.64
CA VAL A 217 11.21 -2.10 13.76
C VAL A 217 12.60 -2.57 13.32
N GLU A 218 12.68 -3.67 12.58
CA GLU A 218 13.94 -4.19 12.02
C GLU A 218 14.61 -3.16 11.11
N LEU A 219 13.82 -2.56 10.21
CA LEU A 219 14.27 -1.50 9.31
C LEU A 219 14.89 -0.29 10.04
N ILE A 220 14.39 0.05 11.23
CA ILE A 220 14.90 1.14 12.07
C ILE A 220 16.17 0.69 12.81
N ARG A 221 16.25 -0.56 13.27
CA ARG A 221 17.44 -1.13 13.93
C ARG A 221 18.62 -1.15 12.97
N ASP A 222 18.42 -1.63 11.75
CA ASP A 222 19.47 -1.68 10.72
C ASP A 222 19.95 -0.29 10.31
N GLY A 223 19.01 0.66 10.21
CA GLY A 223 19.30 2.06 9.92
C GLY A 223 20.05 2.79 11.05
N LYS A 224 20.06 2.24 12.27
CA LYS A 224 20.88 2.74 13.40
C LYS A 224 22.25 2.06 13.41
N ALA A 225 22.32 0.75 13.20
CA ALA A 225 23.58 -0.01 13.17
C ALA A 225 24.54 0.51 12.08
N SER A 226 24.02 0.76 10.87
CA SER A 226 24.78 1.32 9.75
C SER A 226 25.32 2.75 10.01
N ARG A 227 24.62 3.56 10.81
CA ARG A 227 25.10 4.90 11.23
C ARG A 227 26.14 4.85 12.36
N GLY A 228 26.07 3.84 13.23
CA GLY A 228 27.06 3.63 14.30
C GLY A 228 28.44 3.26 13.75
N ILE A 229 28.49 2.43 12.70
CA ILE A 229 29.74 2.02 12.04
C ILE A 229 30.38 3.21 11.29
N ALA A 230 29.57 4.01 10.59
CA ALA A 230 30.04 5.17 9.82
C ALA A 230 30.60 6.32 10.68
N ASN A 231 30.21 6.41 11.96
CA ASN A 231 30.74 7.39 12.91
C ASN A 231 31.92 6.86 13.76
N ALA A 232 32.24 5.58 13.63
CA ALA A 232 33.35 4.92 14.33
C ALA A 232 34.55 4.64 13.40
N SER A 233 34.45 5.05 12.13
CA SER A 233 35.51 5.00 11.10
C SER A 233 36.01 6.40 10.81
#